data_AF-H0BSV8-F1
#
_entry.id   AF-H0BSV8-F1
#
_cell.length_a   1.000
_cell.length_b   1.000
_cell.length_c   1.000
_cell.angle_alpha   90.00
_cell.angle_beta   90.00
_cell.angle_gamma   90.00
#
_symmetry.space_group_name_H-M   'P 1'
#
loop_
_entity.id
_entity.type
_entity.pdbx_description
1 polymer ?
#
loop_
_entity_poly.entity_id
_entity_poly.type
_entity_poly.pdbx_seq_one_letter_code
_entity_poly.pdbx_strand_id
1 'polypeptide(L)'
;MGRLLAWDPVKQKEAWRVEHVSPWNGGTLTTAGNLVFQGTADGRFVAYDAASGKKLWESPVGTGVVAAPSTYMVDGKQYVSIAVGWGGVYGLSGRASDKQMPGTVYTFALGGTAKLPEFVEYRMGKLIQGVKYDPAKVPEGTALYVANCYACHGMPGVQKGGALPNLAYLDPGYIENLSTFIFNGPATSRGMPDFTGKLTDDQVDAIKAFIQGVADSIRPQAAQ
;
A
#
# COMPACT_ATOMS: atom_id res chain seq x y z
N MET A 1 0.19 8.96 -11.26
CA MET A 1 0.91 7.89 -11.98
C MET A 1 2.39 8.02 -11.68
N GLY A 2 3.10 6.89 -11.52
CA GLY A 2 4.54 6.87 -11.24
C GLY A 2 5.35 6.56 -12.49
N ARG A 3 6.66 6.84 -12.48
CA ARG A 3 7.56 6.52 -13.59
C ARG A 3 8.98 6.25 -13.11
N LEU A 4 9.73 5.44 -13.85
CA LEU A 4 11.18 5.35 -13.77
C LEU A 4 11.77 6.34 -14.78
N LEU A 5 12.61 7.25 -14.31
CA LEU A 5 13.21 8.31 -15.12
C LEU A 5 14.73 8.10 -15.19
N ALA A 6 15.28 8.01 -16.39
CA ALA A 6 16.70 8.23 -16.61
C ALA A 6 16.94 9.70 -16.92
N TRP A 7 17.60 10.37 -15.98
CA TRP A 7 17.93 11.79 -16.10
C TRP A 7 19.39 11.95 -16.46
N ASP A 8 19.68 12.71 -17.53
CA ASP A 8 21.03 13.17 -17.85
C ASP A 8 21.29 14.45 -17.04
N PRO A 9 22.12 14.42 -15.99
CA PRO A 9 22.35 15.59 -15.13
C PRO A 9 23.18 16.67 -15.82
N VAL A 10 23.99 16.31 -16.83
CA VAL A 10 24.82 17.27 -17.58
C VAL A 10 23.96 18.05 -18.54
N LYS A 11 23.10 17.35 -19.29
CA LYS A 11 22.15 17.98 -20.24
C LYS A 11 20.86 18.46 -19.59
N GLN A 12 20.65 18.13 -18.32
CA GLN A 12 19.44 18.41 -17.53
C GLN A 12 18.16 18.02 -18.29
N LYS A 13 18.13 16.80 -18.83
CA LYS A 13 17.00 16.30 -19.60
C LYS A 13 16.74 14.82 -19.39
N GLU A 14 15.50 14.43 -19.64
CA GLU A 14 15.09 13.03 -19.73
C GLU A 14 15.82 12.36 -20.90
N ALA A 15 16.57 11.30 -20.62
CA ALA A 15 17.14 10.42 -21.63
C ALA A 15 16.10 9.40 -22.10
N TRP A 16 15.37 8.81 -21.13
CA TRP A 16 14.23 7.93 -21.36
C TRP A 16 13.37 7.83 -20.09
N ARG A 17 12.15 7.30 -20.24
CA ARG A 17 11.27 6.97 -19.12
C ARG A 17 10.51 5.66 -19.34
N VAL A 18 10.09 5.05 -18.22
CA VAL A 18 9.14 3.94 -18.19
C VAL A 18 7.97 4.33 -17.29
N GLU A 19 6.75 4.29 -17.83
CA GLU A 19 5.53 4.59 -17.07
C GLU A 19 5.11 3.41 -16.21
N HIS A 20 4.60 3.70 -15.02
CA HIS A 20 4.07 2.72 -14.07
C HIS A 20 2.59 3.00 -13.76
N VAL A 21 1.84 1.92 -13.51
CA VAL A 21 0.40 1.99 -13.20
C VAL A 21 0.09 2.74 -11.90
N SER A 22 1.05 2.82 -10.97
CA SER A 22 0.91 3.46 -9.66
C SER A 22 2.13 4.33 -9.33
N PRO A 23 1.98 5.39 -8.52
CA PRO A 23 3.11 6.01 -7.83
C PRO A 23 3.74 5.04 -6.82
N TRP A 24 4.78 5.50 -6.11
CA TRP A 24 5.36 4.80 -4.97
C TRP A 24 6.07 3.48 -5.32
N ASN A 25 6.71 3.44 -6.49
CA ASN A 25 7.59 2.35 -6.88
C ASN A 25 8.91 2.40 -6.09
N GLY A 26 9.65 1.29 -6.08
CA GLY A 26 10.86 1.13 -5.29
C GLY A 26 12.06 1.91 -5.82
N GLY A 27 13.08 1.95 -4.98
CA GLY A 27 14.40 2.46 -5.35
C GLY A 27 15.05 1.63 -6.47
N THR A 28 16.12 2.17 -7.02
CA THR A 28 16.83 1.60 -8.18
C THR A 28 18.22 1.11 -7.81
N LEU A 29 18.73 0.16 -8.59
CA LEU A 29 20.13 -0.26 -8.61
C LEU A 29 20.61 -0.24 -10.06
N THR A 30 21.75 0.38 -10.35
CA THR A 30 22.42 0.26 -11.64
C THR A 30 23.71 -0.55 -11.51
N THR A 31 24.14 -1.21 -12.57
CA THR A 31 25.36 -2.04 -12.59
C THR A 31 26.20 -1.79 -13.84
N ALA A 32 27.48 -2.15 -13.79
CA ALA A 32 28.38 -2.08 -14.95
C ALA A 32 27.94 -2.99 -16.12
N GLY A 33 27.02 -3.94 -15.90
CA GLY A 33 26.45 -4.80 -16.93
C GLY A 33 25.39 -4.13 -17.82
N ASN A 34 25.29 -2.80 -17.81
CA ASN A 34 24.27 -2.02 -18.53
C ASN A 34 22.82 -2.34 -18.09
N LEU A 35 22.62 -2.58 -16.79
CA LEU A 35 21.32 -2.93 -16.21
C LEU A 35 20.88 -1.93 -15.15
N VAL A 36 19.58 -1.62 -15.12
CA VAL A 36 18.88 -0.97 -14.01
C VAL A 36 17.83 -1.94 -13.45
N PHE A 37 17.86 -2.19 -12.14
CA PHE A 37 16.86 -2.99 -11.43
C PHE A 37 15.92 -2.09 -10.64
N GLN A 38 14.63 -2.40 -10.64
CA GLN A 38 13.63 -1.70 -9.84
C GLN A 38 12.51 -2.65 -9.39
N GLY A 39 12.06 -2.52 -8.15
CA GLY A 39 10.80 -3.09 -7.70
C GLY A 39 9.62 -2.15 -7.95
N THR A 40 8.45 -2.67 -8.29
CA THR A 40 7.27 -1.87 -8.66
C THR A 40 6.16 -1.97 -7.62
N ALA A 41 5.28 -0.96 -7.58
CA ALA A 41 4.13 -0.93 -6.67
C ALA A 41 3.09 -2.03 -6.96
N ASP A 42 3.04 -2.54 -8.20
CA ASP A 42 2.18 -3.64 -8.63
C ASP A 42 2.80 -5.05 -8.39
N GLY A 43 3.93 -5.11 -7.67
CA GLY A 43 4.48 -6.36 -7.14
C GLY A 43 5.36 -7.14 -8.11
N ARG A 44 6.14 -6.44 -8.94
CA ARG A 44 7.16 -7.03 -9.81
C ARG A 44 8.55 -6.55 -9.42
N PHE A 45 9.55 -7.36 -9.72
CA PHE A 45 10.95 -6.96 -9.75
C PHE A 45 11.44 -7.03 -11.18
N VAL A 46 11.96 -5.92 -11.70
CA VAL A 46 12.18 -5.71 -13.13
C VAL A 46 13.63 -5.29 -13.37
N ALA A 47 14.22 -5.82 -14.45
CA ALA A 47 15.50 -5.37 -14.98
C ALA A 47 15.31 -4.70 -16.34
N TYR A 48 15.92 -3.54 -16.51
CA TYR A 48 15.89 -2.71 -17.70
C TYR A 48 17.29 -2.55 -18.28
N ASP A 49 17.38 -2.40 -19.59
CA ASP A 49 18.57 -1.88 -20.26
C ASP A 49 18.82 -0.43 -19.81
N ALA A 50 20.01 -0.14 -19.28
CA ALA A 50 20.29 1.17 -18.69
C ALA A 50 20.35 2.31 -19.72
N ALA A 51 20.68 2.01 -20.98
CA ALA A 51 20.81 3.01 -22.04
C ALA A 51 19.46 3.41 -22.65
N SER A 52 18.51 2.48 -22.74
CA SER A 52 17.25 2.66 -23.46
C SER A 52 15.98 2.57 -22.60
N GLY A 53 16.07 2.04 -21.38
CA GLY A 53 14.90 1.75 -20.55
C GLY A 53 14.09 0.54 -21.01
N LYS A 54 14.58 -0.23 -21.99
CA LYS A 54 13.91 -1.44 -22.47
C LYS A 54 13.85 -2.49 -21.37
N LYS A 55 12.66 -3.01 -21.06
CA LYS A 55 12.49 -4.14 -20.13
C LYS A 55 13.19 -5.38 -20.71
N LEU A 56 14.10 -5.97 -19.94
CA LEU A 56 14.85 -7.17 -20.32
C LEU A 56 14.36 -8.40 -19.57
N TRP A 57 13.92 -8.24 -18.33
CA TRP A 57 13.47 -9.33 -17.48
C TRP A 57 12.52 -8.82 -16.39
N GLU A 58 11.62 -9.69 -15.92
CA GLU A 58 10.82 -9.44 -14.72
C GLU A 58 10.46 -10.75 -14.00
N SER A 59 10.21 -10.64 -12.69
CA SER A 59 9.62 -11.70 -11.86
C SER A 59 8.54 -11.12 -10.96
N PRO A 60 7.43 -11.83 -10.71
CA PRO A 60 6.50 -11.45 -9.65
C PRO A 60 7.17 -11.64 -8.29
N VAL A 61 6.87 -10.75 -7.35
CA VAL A 61 7.33 -10.81 -5.95
C VAL A 61 6.16 -10.72 -4.95
N GLY A 62 4.95 -10.91 -5.44
CA GLY A 62 3.71 -10.97 -4.65
C GLY A 62 3.15 -9.59 -4.36
N THR A 63 3.82 -8.81 -3.51
CA THR A 63 3.33 -7.49 -3.06
C THR A 63 4.22 -6.35 -3.56
N GLY A 64 3.73 -5.12 -3.43
CA GLY A 64 4.42 -3.92 -3.90
C GLY A 64 5.79 -3.72 -3.23
N VAL A 65 6.71 -3.12 -3.97
CA VAL A 65 8.11 -2.97 -3.54
C VAL A 65 8.48 -1.49 -3.41
N VAL A 66 9.04 -1.12 -2.26
CA VAL A 66 9.50 0.26 -1.98
C VAL A 66 11.01 0.36 -1.74
N ALA A 67 11.65 -0.73 -1.29
CA ALA A 67 13.08 -0.75 -1.04
C ALA A 67 13.90 -0.71 -2.35
N ALA A 68 15.14 -0.24 -2.25
CA ALA A 68 16.11 -0.39 -3.33
C ALA A 68 16.73 -1.80 -3.29
N PRO A 69 16.97 -2.43 -4.46
CA PRO A 69 17.76 -3.66 -4.54
C PRO A 69 19.25 -3.43 -4.27
N SER A 70 19.96 -4.51 -3.94
CA SER A 70 21.42 -4.56 -3.82
C SER A 70 21.99 -5.76 -4.59
N THR A 71 23.27 -5.72 -4.96
CA THR A 71 23.96 -6.84 -5.63
C THR A 71 25.32 -7.10 -5.00
N TYR A 72 25.75 -8.36 -5.00
CA TYR A 72 26.98 -8.82 -4.37
C TYR A 72 27.48 -10.13 -5.00
N MET A 73 28.71 -10.51 -4.68
CA MET A 73 29.35 -11.76 -5.11
C MET A 73 29.45 -12.74 -3.94
N VAL A 74 29.19 -14.02 -4.21
CA VAL A 74 29.50 -15.14 -3.31
C VAL A 74 30.11 -16.24 -4.15
N ASP A 75 31.33 -16.68 -3.81
CA ASP A 75 32.06 -17.77 -4.49
C ASP A 75 32.08 -17.64 -6.03
N GLY A 76 32.33 -16.42 -6.52
CA GLY A 76 32.40 -16.14 -7.95
C GLY A 76 31.03 -16.05 -8.67
N LYS A 77 29.91 -16.20 -7.95
CA LYS A 77 28.56 -16.02 -8.48
C LYS A 77 27.94 -14.70 -8.02
N GLN A 78 27.35 -13.96 -8.95
CA GLN A 78 26.65 -12.70 -8.66
C GLN A 78 25.20 -12.96 -8.23
N TYR A 79 24.76 -12.23 -7.22
CA TYR A 79 23.40 -12.24 -6.70
C TYR A 79 22.82 -10.83 -6.69
N VAL A 80 21.50 -10.72 -6.86
CA VAL A 80 20.74 -9.48 -6.69
C VAL A 80 19.64 -9.73 -5.69
N SER A 81 19.66 -9.01 -4.57
CA SER A 81 18.68 -9.16 -3.49
C SER A 81 17.81 -7.92 -3.33
N ILE A 82 16.55 -8.14 -2.96
CA ILE A 82 15.59 -7.08 -2.68
C ILE A 82 14.68 -7.46 -1.52
N ALA A 83 14.56 -6.56 -0.54
CA ALA A 83 13.61 -6.70 0.55
C ALA A 83 12.23 -6.22 0.09
N VAL A 84 11.29 -7.14 0.00
CA VAL A 84 9.93 -6.88 -0.49
C VAL A 84 8.98 -6.80 0.69
N GLY A 85 8.29 -5.67 0.79
CA GLY A 85 7.27 -5.38 1.78
C GLY A 85 6.62 -4.06 1.44
N TRP A 86 5.32 -4.09 1.17
CA TRP A 86 4.57 -2.88 0.83
C TRP A 86 4.36 -2.01 2.07
N GLY A 87 4.62 -0.72 1.97
CA GLY A 87 4.54 0.20 3.11
C GLY A 87 5.05 1.60 2.80
N GLY A 88 5.52 2.30 3.84
CA GLY A 88 5.75 3.74 3.80
C GLY A 88 4.44 4.53 3.80
N VAL A 89 4.51 5.86 3.85
CA VAL A 89 3.33 6.72 4.08
C VAL A 89 2.19 6.47 3.08
N TYR A 90 2.49 6.35 1.78
CA TYR A 90 1.47 6.03 0.78
C TYR A 90 0.94 4.61 0.90
N GLY A 91 1.84 3.66 1.21
CA GLY A 91 1.51 2.25 1.30
C GLY A 91 0.66 1.87 2.50
N LEU A 92 0.49 2.75 3.50
CA LEU A 92 -0.42 2.50 4.63
C LEU A 92 -1.86 2.31 4.16
N SER A 93 -2.37 3.22 3.32
CA SER A 93 -3.79 3.27 2.92
C SER A 93 -4.03 3.01 1.44
N GLY A 94 -2.99 3.06 0.60
CA GLY A 94 -3.05 2.74 -0.83
C GLY A 94 -2.30 1.46 -1.17
N ARG A 95 -2.67 0.80 -2.28
CA ARG A 95 -1.92 -0.30 -2.89
C ARG A 95 -2.18 -0.37 -4.39
N ALA A 96 -1.31 -1.07 -5.12
CA ALA A 96 -1.46 -1.35 -6.55
C ALA A 96 -1.34 -2.84 -6.91
N SER A 97 -1.26 -3.71 -5.90
CA SER A 97 -1.37 -5.16 -6.02
C SER A 97 -2.56 -5.64 -5.20
N ASP A 98 -3.27 -6.65 -5.68
CA ASP A 98 -4.33 -7.33 -4.92
C ASP A 98 -3.79 -8.53 -4.11
N LYS A 99 -2.48 -8.56 -3.85
CA LYS A 99 -1.82 -9.58 -3.02
C LYS A 99 -1.19 -8.97 -1.78
N GLN A 100 -1.23 -9.71 -0.68
CA GLN A 100 -0.61 -9.35 0.59
C GLN A 100 0.30 -10.46 1.07
N MET A 101 1.56 -10.14 1.31
CA MET A 101 2.58 -11.10 1.72
C MET A 101 3.33 -10.57 2.94
N PRO A 102 3.82 -11.46 3.84
CA PRO A 102 4.82 -11.07 4.82
C PRO A 102 6.05 -10.46 4.15
N GLY A 103 6.75 -9.59 4.88
CA GLY A 103 8.03 -9.06 4.43
C GLY A 103 8.98 -10.21 4.08
N THR A 104 9.53 -10.19 2.85
CA THR A 104 10.30 -11.30 2.29
C THR A 104 11.52 -10.77 1.55
N VAL A 105 12.70 -11.37 1.77
CA VAL A 105 13.89 -11.09 0.95
C VAL A 105 13.90 -12.04 -0.23
N TYR A 106 13.88 -11.48 -1.44
CA TYR A 106 14.10 -12.23 -2.67
C TYR A 106 15.55 -12.07 -3.11
N THR A 107 16.16 -13.16 -3.55
CA THR A 107 17.52 -13.15 -4.09
C THR A 107 17.54 -13.89 -5.42
N PHE A 108 18.03 -13.22 -6.46
CA PHE A 108 18.08 -13.71 -7.83
C PHE A 108 19.54 -13.93 -8.25
N ALA A 109 19.76 -14.97 -9.04
CA ALA A 109 21.03 -15.23 -9.70
C ALA A 109 20.79 -15.99 -11.00
N LEU A 110 21.76 -15.94 -11.92
CA LEU A 110 21.69 -16.71 -13.16
C LEU A 110 21.54 -18.21 -12.87
N GLY A 111 20.63 -18.86 -13.61
CA GLY A 111 20.28 -20.27 -13.45
C GLY A 111 19.55 -20.61 -12.14
N GLY A 112 19.05 -19.62 -11.40
CA GLY A 112 18.25 -19.87 -10.18
C GLY A 112 16.94 -20.60 -10.49
N THR A 113 16.67 -21.69 -9.77
CA THR A 113 15.47 -22.53 -9.93
C THR A 113 14.63 -22.64 -8.66
N ALA A 114 14.95 -21.82 -7.64
CA ALA A 114 14.19 -21.78 -6.41
C ALA A 114 12.72 -21.45 -6.69
N LYS A 115 11.81 -22.19 -6.04
CA LYS A 115 10.38 -21.93 -6.16
C LYS A 115 10.02 -20.64 -5.44
N LEU A 116 9.21 -19.81 -6.09
CA LEU A 116 8.62 -18.64 -5.45
C LEU A 116 7.67 -19.08 -4.32
N PRO A 117 7.52 -18.27 -3.26
CA PRO A 117 6.50 -18.52 -2.25
C PRO A 117 5.10 -18.44 -2.86
N GLU A 118 4.14 -19.11 -2.24
CA GLU A 118 2.73 -18.98 -2.61
C GLU A 118 2.24 -17.56 -2.33
N PHE A 119 1.60 -16.92 -3.30
CA PHE A 119 1.06 -15.58 -3.12
C PHE A 119 -0.35 -15.64 -2.54
N VAL A 120 -0.62 -14.81 -1.54
CA VAL A 120 -1.92 -14.72 -0.87
C VAL A 120 -2.68 -13.50 -1.37
N GLU A 121 -3.94 -13.71 -1.76
CA GLU A 121 -4.84 -12.64 -2.15
C GLU A 121 -5.16 -11.72 -0.97
N TYR A 122 -5.18 -10.42 -1.23
CA TYR A 122 -5.53 -9.39 -0.28
C TYR A 122 -6.99 -9.56 0.13
N ARG A 123 -7.23 -9.78 1.43
CA ARG A 123 -8.58 -9.95 1.96
C ARG A 123 -9.23 -8.59 2.21
N MET A 124 -10.11 -8.20 1.31
CA MET A 124 -10.94 -7.00 1.44
C MET A 124 -12.41 -7.41 1.59
N GLY A 125 -13.10 -6.84 2.57
CA GLY A 125 -14.55 -7.03 2.73
C GLY A 125 -15.35 -6.28 1.66
N LYS A 126 -16.68 -6.35 1.77
CA LYS A 126 -17.59 -5.50 0.99
C LYS A 126 -17.59 -4.08 1.57
N LEU A 127 -17.98 -3.11 0.74
CA LEU A 127 -18.19 -1.74 1.22
C LEU A 127 -19.25 -1.75 2.33
N ILE A 128 -18.89 -1.23 3.50
CA ILE A 128 -19.68 -1.24 4.73
C ILE A 128 -21.07 -0.67 4.52
N GLN A 129 -22.07 -1.28 5.13
CA GLN A 129 -23.47 -0.87 5.05
C GLN A 129 -24.21 -1.23 6.32
N GLY A 130 -25.27 -0.46 6.64
CA GLY A 130 -26.20 -0.80 7.71
C GLY A 130 -25.80 -0.33 9.11
N VAL A 131 -24.63 0.29 9.28
CA VAL A 131 -24.28 0.94 10.55
C VAL A 131 -25.24 2.12 10.76
N LYS A 132 -25.96 2.15 11.89
CA LYS A 132 -26.84 3.28 12.21
C LYS A 132 -26.00 4.52 12.53
N TYR A 133 -26.37 5.67 11.94
CA TYR A 133 -25.73 6.94 12.21
C TYR A 133 -26.69 8.12 12.06
N ASP A 134 -26.32 9.25 12.68
CA ASP A 134 -26.98 10.54 12.45
C ASP A 134 -26.24 11.30 11.33
N PRO A 135 -26.88 11.56 10.17
CA PRO A 135 -26.28 12.33 9.09
C PRO A 135 -25.81 13.73 9.49
N ALA A 136 -26.43 14.35 10.51
CA ALA A 136 -26.04 15.68 11.00
C ALA A 136 -24.63 15.69 11.62
N LYS A 137 -24.12 14.53 12.06
CA LYS A 137 -22.78 14.40 12.66
C LYS A 137 -21.65 14.19 11.65
N VAL A 138 -21.96 13.97 10.36
CA VAL A 138 -20.94 13.73 9.33
C VAL A 138 -19.89 14.84 9.23
N PRO A 139 -20.22 16.15 9.29
CA PRO A 139 -19.22 17.22 9.24
C PRO A 139 -18.24 17.18 10.42
N GLU A 140 -18.73 16.98 11.65
CA GLU A 140 -17.88 16.84 12.83
C GLU A 140 -17.00 15.59 12.74
N GLY A 141 -17.62 14.46 12.37
CA GLY A 141 -16.93 13.19 12.14
C GLY A 141 -15.83 13.29 11.10
N THR A 142 -16.02 14.09 10.05
CA THR A 142 -14.99 14.37 9.03
C THR A 142 -13.76 15.02 9.67
N ALA A 143 -13.96 16.08 10.45
CA ALA A 143 -12.85 16.79 11.10
C ALA A 143 -12.08 15.88 12.07
N LEU A 144 -12.81 15.12 12.90
CA LEU A 144 -12.22 14.18 13.84
C LEU A 144 -11.46 13.05 13.12
N TYR A 145 -12.03 12.48 12.06
CA TYR A 145 -11.40 11.42 11.30
C TYR A 145 -10.12 11.90 10.59
N VAL A 146 -10.15 13.08 9.99
CA VAL A 146 -8.97 13.66 9.33
C VAL A 146 -7.85 13.90 10.35
N ALA A 147 -8.18 14.39 11.54
CA ALA A 147 -7.21 14.65 12.59
C ALA A 147 -6.61 13.37 13.21
N ASN A 148 -7.39 12.28 13.30
CA ASN A 148 -7.04 11.12 14.13
C ASN A 148 -6.80 9.82 13.37
N CYS A 149 -7.43 9.62 12.21
CA CYS A 149 -7.54 8.30 11.57
C CYS A 149 -7.00 8.28 10.14
N TYR A 150 -7.17 9.37 9.39
CA TYR A 150 -6.90 9.43 7.95
C TYR A 150 -5.48 9.03 7.56
N ALA A 151 -4.47 9.47 8.30
CA ALA A 151 -3.06 9.19 8.00
C ALA A 151 -2.73 7.70 7.96
N CYS A 152 -3.46 6.88 8.71
CA CYS A 152 -3.25 5.44 8.80
C CYS A 152 -4.27 4.66 7.96
N HIS A 153 -5.56 4.98 8.08
CA HIS A 153 -6.64 4.21 7.47
C HIS A 153 -7.08 4.72 6.09
N GLY A 154 -6.63 5.92 5.72
CA GLY A 154 -7.03 6.56 4.48
C GLY A 154 -8.48 7.03 4.45
N MET A 155 -8.96 7.49 3.30
CA MET A 155 -10.35 7.89 3.10
C MET A 155 -11.25 6.64 3.04
N PRO A 156 -12.27 6.49 3.91
CA PRO A 156 -13.15 5.33 3.92
C PRO A 156 -13.79 5.07 2.55
N GLY A 157 -13.65 3.86 2.01
CA GLY A 157 -14.33 3.39 0.80
C GLY A 157 -13.80 3.95 -0.52
N VAL A 158 -13.19 5.14 -0.50
CA VAL A 158 -12.51 5.72 -1.67
C VAL A 158 -11.16 5.03 -1.89
N GLN A 159 -10.42 4.76 -0.82
CA GLN A 159 -9.19 3.99 -0.87
C GLN A 159 -9.45 2.53 -0.49
N LYS A 160 -8.79 1.59 -1.17
CA LYS A 160 -8.99 0.15 -0.97
C LYS A 160 -8.27 -0.42 0.27
N GLY A 161 -7.45 0.39 0.95
CA GLY A 161 -6.54 -0.08 1.99
C GLY A 161 -5.19 -0.51 1.42
N GLY A 162 -4.18 -0.53 2.28
CA GLY A 162 -2.79 -0.84 1.95
C GLY A 162 -2.20 -1.82 2.96
N ALA A 163 -1.10 -1.44 3.60
CA ALA A 163 -0.55 -2.17 4.73
C ALA A 163 -1.50 -2.16 5.94
N LEU A 164 -2.35 -1.14 6.05
CA LEU A 164 -3.42 -1.04 7.04
C LEU A 164 -4.80 -1.18 6.38
N PRO A 165 -5.77 -1.76 7.10
CA PRO A 165 -7.12 -1.91 6.58
C PRO A 165 -7.79 -0.54 6.43
N ASN A 166 -8.52 -0.35 5.33
CA ASN A 166 -9.46 0.76 5.21
C ASN A 166 -10.75 0.41 5.95
N LEU A 167 -11.22 1.35 6.77
CA LEU A 167 -12.30 1.10 7.73
C LEU A 167 -13.66 0.82 7.06
N ALA A 168 -13.86 1.26 5.81
CA ALA A 168 -15.10 0.99 5.08
C ALA A 168 -15.18 -0.42 4.46
N TYR A 169 -14.13 -1.23 4.56
CA TYR A 169 -14.13 -2.61 4.07
C TYR A 169 -13.98 -3.64 5.20
N LEU A 170 -14.13 -3.20 6.44
CA LEU A 170 -14.23 -4.06 7.61
C LEU A 170 -15.66 -4.58 7.79
N ASP A 171 -15.80 -5.62 8.62
CA ASP A 171 -17.11 -6.05 9.09
C ASP A 171 -17.82 -4.89 9.83
N PRO A 172 -19.13 -4.66 9.61
CA PRO A 172 -19.86 -3.56 10.25
C PRO A 172 -19.74 -3.53 11.77
N GLY A 173 -19.59 -4.69 12.43
CA GLY A 173 -19.43 -4.79 13.87
C GLY A 173 -18.22 -4.03 14.42
N TYR A 174 -17.17 -3.83 13.61
CA TYR A 174 -16.01 -3.00 13.99
C TYR A 174 -16.38 -1.51 14.13
N ILE A 175 -17.26 -1.03 13.27
CA ILE A 175 -17.67 0.38 13.26
C ILE A 175 -18.83 0.60 14.25
N GLU A 176 -19.77 -0.34 14.36
CA GLU A 176 -20.83 -0.29 15.37
C GLU A 176 -20.25 -0.19 16.79
N ASN A 177 -19.20 -0.97 17.07
CA ASN A 177 -18.54 -1.06 18.37
C ASN A 177 -17.17 -0.35 18.38
N LEU A 178 -17.02 0.75 17.64
CA LEU A 178 -15.74 1.41 17.42
C LEU A 178 -14.97 1.74 18.71
N SER A 179 -15.67 2.17 19.77
CA SER A 179 -15.07 2.49 21.08
C SER A 179 -14.25 1.33 21.65
N THR A 180 -14.73 0.08 21.53
CA THR A 180 -14.03 -1.13 21.98
C THR A 180 -12.68 -1.34 21.27
N PHE A 181 -12.52 -0.81 20.06
CA PHE A 181 -11.30 -0.99 19.27
C PHE A 181 -10.31 0.15 19.42
N ILE A 182 -10.76 1.34 19.84
CA ILE A 182 -9.92 2.54 19.93
C ILE A 182 -9.63 2.96 21.38
N PHE A 183 -10.38 2.46 22.36
CA PHE A 183 -10.11 2.65 23.79
C PHE A 183 -9.59 1.34 24.39
N ASN A 184 -8.30 1.32 24.73
CA ASN A 184 -7.59 0.12 25.21
C ASN A 184 -7.84 -1.13 24.34
N GLY A 185 -7.94 -0.93 23.02
CA GLY A 185 -8.37 -1.96 22.09
C GLY A 185 -7.33 -3.06 21.85
N PRO A 186 -7.77 -4.20 21.29
CA PRO A 186 -6.92 -5.39 21.07
C PRO A 186 -5.88 -5.23 19.94
N ALA A 187 -5.90 -4.10 19.23
CA ALA A 187 -4.96 -3.79 18.16
C ALA A 187 -3.77 -2.91 18.61
N THR A 188 -3.73 -2.52 19.89
CA THR A 188 -2.63 -1.72 20.46
C THR A 188 -1.27 -2.40 20.31
N SER A 189 -1.20 -3.73 20.50
CA SER A 189 0.01 -4.53 20.26
C SER A 189 0.46 -4.59 18.80
N ARG A 190 -0.41 -4.18 17.86
CA ARG A 190 -0.13 -4.07 16.42
C ARG A 190 0.04 -2.62 15.95
N GLY A 191 0.10 -1.67 16.89
CA GLY A 191 0.37 -0.26 16.60
C GLY A 191 -0.87 0.63 16.44
N MET A 192 -2.09 0.14 16.68
CA MET A 192 -3.28 1.02 16.75
C MET A 192 -3.20 1.88 18.02
N PRO A 193 -3.19 3.22 17.93
CA PRO A 193 -3.11 4.07 19.10
C PRO A 193 -4.30 3.90 20.04
N ASP A 194 -4.05 4.09 21.34
CA ASP A 194 -5.11 4.26 22.33
C ASP A 194 -5.59 5.72 22.34
N PHE A 195 -6.91 5.88 22.22
CA PHE A 195 -7.62 7.15 22.22
C PHE A 195 -8.33 7.43 23.55
N THR A 196 -8.14 6.60 24.57
CA THR A 196 -8.69 6.84 25.92
C THR A 196 -8.31 8.23 26.41
N GLY A 197 -9.31 9.02 26.79
CA GLY A 197 -9.12 10.42 27.23
C GLY A 197 -8.78 11.42 26.13
N LYS A 198 -8.70 10.99 24.86
CA LYS A 198 -8.50 11.87 23.69
C LYS A 198 -9.76 12.06 22.86
N LEU A 199 -10.64 11.05 22.85
CA LEU A 199 -11.95 11.10 22.20
C LEU A 199 -13.03 10.75 23.23
N THR A 200 -14.19 11.39 23.11
CA THR A 200 -15.41 11.03 23.86
C THR A 200 -16.29 10.08 23.04
N ASP A 201 -17.20 9.34 23.69
CA ASP A 201 -18.13 8.45 22.98
C ASP A 201 -18.97 9.20 21.92
N ASP A 202 -19.36 10.45 22.18
CA ASP A 202 -20.11 11.27 21.24
C ASP A 202 -19.31 11.61 19.97
N GLN A 203 -18.01 11.87 20.13
CA GLN A 203 -17.07 12.07 19.03
C GLN A 203 -16.82 10.77 18.25
N VAL A 204 -16.80 9.62 18.95
CA VAL A 204 -16.73 8.30 18.31
C VAL A 204 -17.96 8.06 17.45
N ASP A 205 -19.16 8.43 17.91
CA ASP A 205 -20.38 8.35 17.11
C ASP A 205 -20.35 9.28 15.89
N ALA A 206 -19.74 10.47 16.02
CA ALA A 206 -19.51 11.34 14.86
C ALA A 206 -18.56 10.69 13.84
N ILE A 207 -17.47 10.06 14.29
CA ILE A 207 -16.55 9.31 13.42
C ILE A 207 -17.28 8.15 12.70
N LYS A 208 -18.13 7.41 13.42
CA LYS A 208 -18.97 6.34 12.84
C LYS A 208 -19.90 6.89 11.75
N ALA A 209 -20.52 8.02 12.01
CA ALA A 209 -21.37 8.71 11.05
C ALA A 209 -20.61 9.09 9.78
N PHE A 210 -19.39 9.61 9.92
CA PHE A 210 -18.54 9.91 8.77
C PHE A 210 -18.18 8.65 7.95
N ILE A 211 -17.73 7.57 8.61
CA ILE A 211 -17.32 6.34 7.92
C ILE A 211 -18.47 5.74 7.11
N GLN A 212 -19.65 5.59 7.72
CA GLN A 212 -20.83 5.04 7.05
C GLN A 212 -21.39 6.02 6.01
N GLY A 213 -21.47 7.31 6.33
CA GLY A 213 -21.98 8.33 5.42
C GLY A 213 -21.17 8.45 4.12
N VAL A 214 -19.84 8.40 4.21
CA VAL A 214 -18.98 8.36 3.01
C VAL A 214 -19.24 7.08 2.22
N ALA A 215 -19.28 5.91 2.88
CA ALA A 215 -19.55 4.64 2.21
C ALA A 215 -20.91 4.65 1.46
N ASP A 216 -21.95 5.26 2.04
CA ASP A 216 -23.25 5.38 1.39
C ASP A 216 -23.22 6.36 0.21
N SER A 217 -22.52 7.48 0.32
CA SER A 217 -22.40 8.48 -0.76
C SER A 217 -21.69 7.96 -2.02
N ILE A 218 -20.77 7.00 -1.88
CA ILE A 218 -20.00 6.44 -2.99
C ILE A 218 -20.58 5.10 -3.47
N ARG A 219 -21.59 4.57 -2.79
CA ARG A 219 -22.19 3.29 -3.15
C ARG A 219 -22.80 3.41 -4.55
N PRO A 220 -22.48 2.50 -5.50
CA PRO A 220 -23.13 2.51 -6.80
C PRO A 220 -24.64 2.42 -6.61
N GLN A 221 -25.38 3.39 -7.15
CA GLN A 221 -26.83 3.28 -7.22
C GLN A 221 -27.15 2.08 -8.11
N ALA A 222 -28.05 1.20 -7.65
CA ALA A 222 -28.52 0.10 -8.48
C ALA A 222 -29.04 0.69 -9.80
N ALA A 223 -28.60 0.16 -10.94
CA ALA A 223 -29.20 0.49 -12.22
C ALA A 223 -30.71 0.19 -12.11
N GLN A 224 -31.54 1.22 -12.26
CA GLN A 224 -32.99 1.07 -12.40
C GLN A 224 -33.31 0.40 -13.73
#